data_AF-A0A1B8YJI1-F1
#
_entry.id   AF-A0A1B8YJI1-F1
#
_cell.length_a   1.000
_cell.length_b   1.000
_cell.length_c   1.000
_cell.angle_alpha   90.00
_cell.angle_beta   90.00
_cell.angle_gamma   90.00
#
_symmetry.space_group_name_H-M   'P 1'
#
loop_
_entity.id
_entity.type
_entity.pdbx_description
1 polymer ?
#
loop_
_entity_poly.entity_id
_entity_poly.type
_entity_poly.pdbx_seq_one_letter_code
_entity_poly.pdbx_strand_id
1 'polypeptide(L)'
;MWIKLKLVKGGNLKLTEINKLNDIKTILVELAATCNISKNELDNNGSLDYSLNLDDELQDELKKLISMFAVLKKALDQNDMIAVQTALVMARIYAMNLRNFFDGIFEDIEMIGWTDRYDWPKIPEDYKIPDHYNYPEKK
;
A
#
# COMPACT_ATOMS: atom_id res chain seq x y z
N MET A 1 6.66 16.93 -5.59
CA MET A 1 8.00 16.38 -5.90
C MET A 1 7.82 15.27 -6.91
N TRP A 2 8.24 15.47 -8.16
CA TRP A 2 8.04 14.48 -9.22
C TRP A 2 9.14 13.43 -9.14
N ILE A 3 8.79 12.17 -8.86
CA ILE A 3 9.73 11.05 -8.89
C ILE A 3 10.21 10.91 -10.34
N LYS A 4 11.47 11.24 -10.60
CA LYS A 4 12.12 10.95 -11.89
C LYS A 4 12.45 9.46 -11.93
N LEU A 5 11.58 8.68 -12.56
CA LEU A 5 11.89 7.31 -12.97
C LEU A 5 12.96 7.34 -14.06
N LYS A 6 14.23 7.15 -13.69
CA LYS A 6 15.28 6.84 -14.66
C LYS A 6 15.19 5.35 -15.02
N LEU A 7 14.78 5.06 -16.24
CA LEU A 7 14.95 3.75 -16.87
C LEU A 7 16.46 3.49 -17.02
N VAL A 8 17.02 2.73 -16.09
CA VAL A 8 18.36 2.16 -16.27
C VAL A 8 18.22 0.96 -17.21
N LYS A 9 18.85 1.04 -18.39
CA LYS A 9 18.89 -0.08 -19.35
C LYS A 9 19.45 -1.32 -18.64
N GLY A 10 18.61 -2.36 -18.53
CA GLY A 10 18.92 -3.63 -17.87
C GLY A 10 18.74 -3.66 -16.35
N GLY A 11 18.13 -2.64 -15.74
CA GLY A 11 18.12 -2.47 -14.29
C GLY A 11 16.92 -3.09 -13.59
N ASN A 12 17.20 -3.98 -12.62
CA ASN A 12 16.32 -4.16 -11.48
C ASN A 12 15.96 -2.79 -10.91
N LEU A 13 14.65 -2.48 -10.85
CA LEU A 13 14.13 -1.32 -10.14
C LEU A 13 14.52 -1.46 -8.66
N LYS A 14 15.52 -0.69 -8.22
CA LYS A 14 15.79 -0.55 -6.78
C LYS A 14 14.73 0.39 -6.21
N LEU A 15 13.70 -0.22 -5.63
CA LEU A 15 12.58 0.41 -4.95
C LEU A 15 13.00 0.89 -3.55
N THR A 16 14.08 1.67 -3.43
CA THR A 16 14.73 1.93 -2.13
C THR A 16 14.01 2.91 -1.21
N GLU A 17 12.82 3.40 -1.57
CA GLU A 17 12.04 4.37 -0.77
C GLU A 17 10.69 3.82 -0.27
N ILE A 18 10.37 2.54 -0.53
CA ILE A 18 9.21 1.84 0.04
C ILE A 18 9.69 0.90 1.16
N ASN A 19 10.19 1.48 2.25
CA ASN A 19 10.72 0.74 3.41
C ASN A 19 10.18 1.33 4.74
N LYS A 20 8.96 1.88 4.71
CA LYS A 20 8.30 2.50 5.87
C LYS A 20 6.81 2.21 5.92
N LEU A 21 6.30 1.32 5.08
CA LEU A 21 4.90 0.89 5.17
C LEU A 21 4.67 0.06 6.43
N ASN A 22 5.69 -0.63 6.92
CA ASN A 22 5.61 -1.31 8.20
C ASN A 22 5.46 -0.33 9.39
N ASP A 23 5.80 0.96 9.22
CA ASP A 23 5.49 1.98 10.23
C ASP A 23 3.98 2.27 10.28
N ILE A 24 3.27 2.16 9.15
CA ILE A 24 1.81 2.38 9.08
C ILE A 24 1.09 1.42 10.01
N LYS A 25 1.38 0.12 9.97
CA LYS A 25 0.72 -0.83 10.87
C LYS A 25 1.00 -0.53 12.34
N THR A 26 2.22 -0.08 12.66
CA THR A 26 2.59 0.28 14.03
C THR A 26 1.78 1.47 14.51
N ILE A 27 1.67 2.50 13.68
CA ILE A 27 0.88 3.71 13.96
C ILE A 27 -0.62 3.38 14.07
N LEU A 28 -1.15 2.50 13.21
CA LEU A 28 -2.55 2.06 13.29
C LEU A 28 -2.85 1.29 14.59
N VAL A 29 -1.93 0.45 15.06
CA VAL A 29 -2.07 -0.23 16.36
C VAL A 29 -2.07 0.77 17.52
N GLU A 30 -1.18 1.77 17.49
CA GLU A 30 -1.14 2.83 18.50
C GLU A 30 -2.42 3.68 18.51
N LEU A 31 -2.92 4.02 17.32
CA LEU A 31 -4.16 4.76 17.15
C LEU A 31 -5.37 3.95 17.65
N ALA A 32 -5.46 2.67 17.26
CA ALA A 32 -6.50 1.77 17.71
C ALA A 32 -6.53 1.63 19.23
N ALA A 33 -5.36 1.51 19.87
CA ALA A 33 -5.26 1.47 21.33
C ALA A 33 -5.81 2.76 21.98
N THR A 34 -5.52 3.92 21.39
CA THR A 34 -6.09 5.21 21.82
C THR A 34 -7.62 5.22 21.69
N CYS A 35 -8.15 4.56 20.67
CA CYS A 35 -9.57 4.43 20.40
C CYS A 35 -10.25 3.25 21.12
N ASN A 36 -9.61 2.66 22.14
CA ASN A 36 -10.11 1.50 22.88
C ASN A 36 -10.39 0.25 22.00
N ILE A 37 -9.61 0.07 20.94
CA ILE A 37 -9.59 -1.12 20.09
C ILE A 37 -8.30 -1.88 20.39
N SER A 38 -8.43 -3.14 20.80
CA SER A 38 -7.26 -3.95 21.17
C SER A 38 -6.53 -4.47 19.92
N LYS A 39 -5.23 -4.78 20.05
CA LYS A 39 -4.48 -5.44 18.97
C LYS A 39 -5.13 -6.77 18.54
N ASN A 40 -5.63 -7.57 19.49
CA ASN A 40 -6.33 -8.81 19.14
C ASN A 40 -7.59 -8.55 18.31
N GLU A 41 -8.26 -7.43 18.51
CA GLU A 41 -9.43 -7.07 17.70
C GLU A 41 -9.01 -6.66 16.29
N LEU A 42 -7.93 -5.89 16.14
CA LEU A 42 -7.33 -5.60 14.83
C LEU A 42 -6.89 -6.89 14.12
N ASP A 43 -6.21 -7.81 14.81
CA ASP A 43 -5.75 -9.06 14.21
C ASP A 43 -6.91 -9.96 13.71
N ASN A 44 -8.12 -9.83 14.31
CA ASN A 44 -9.27 -10.67 13.97
C ASN A 44 -10.26 -10.00 13.00
N ASN A 45 -10.41 -8.68 13.08
CA ASN A 45 -11.44 -7.92 12.37
C ASN A 45 -10.86 -6.90 11.39
N GLY A 46 -9.58 -6.57 11.50
CA GLY A 46 -8.89 -5.70 10.57
C GLY A 46 -8.63 -6.40 9.24
N SER A 47 -8.49 -5.59 8.21
CA SER A 47 -8.26 -6.03 6.83
C SER A 47 -6.78 -6.22 6.52
N LEU A 48 -5.88 -5.61 7.29
CA LEU A 48 -4.45 -5.87 7.21
C LEU A 48 -4.08 -7.14 8.00
N ASP A 49 -3.11 -7.90 7.47
CA ASP A 49 -2.44 -8.93 8.26
C ASP A 49 -1.29 -8.30 9.06
N TYR A 50 -1.57 -7.96 10.32
CA TYR A 50 -0.61 -7.35 11.23
C TYR A 50 0.59 -8.25 11.57
N SER A 51 0.54 -9.54 11.24
CA SER A 51 1.67 -10.47 11.40
C SER A 51 2.73 -10.33 10.30
N LEU A 52 2.37 -9.76 9.15
CA LEU A 52 3.27 -9.60 8.00
C LEU A 52 4.05 -8.29 8.03
N ASN A 53 5.12 -8.24 7.24
CA ASN A 53 5.85 -7.01 6.95
C ASN A 53 5.27 -6.36 5.69
N LEU A 54 4.63 -5.20 5.85
CA LEU A 54 3.94 -4.51 4.75
C LEU A 54 4.90 -4.00 3.66
N ASP A 55 6.15 -3.72 4.00
CA ASP A 55 7.16 -3.36 3.00
C ASP A 55 7.49 -4.56 2.11
N ASP A 56 7.67 -5.74 2.70
CA ASP A 56 7.97 -6.98 1.97
C ASP A 56 6.76 -7.39 1.10
N GLU A 57 5.55 -7.30 1.66
CA GLU A 57 4.31 -7.63 0.95
C GLU A 57 4.13 -6.76 -0.31
N LEU A 58 4.21 -5.43 -0.17
CA LEU A 58 4.05 -4.54 -1.32
C LEU A 58 5.16 -4.76 -2.35
N GLN A 59 6.41 -4.89 -1.90
CA GLN A 59 7.54 -5.11 -2.79
C GLN A 59 7.39 -6.42 -3.58
N ASP A 60 6.90 -7.48 -2.96
CA ASP A 60 6.75 -8.77 -3.61
C ASP A 60 5.61 -8.77 -4.62
N GLU A 61 4.46 -8.17 -4.32
CA GLU A 61 3.38 -8.02 -5.31
C GLU A 61 3.78 -7.12 -6.49
N LEU A 62 4.52 -6.04 -6.24
CA LEU A 62 5.07 -5.19 -7.32
C LEU A 62 6.07 -5.96 -8.20
N LYS A 63 6.98 -6.73 -7.61
CA LYS A 63 7.94 -7.56 -8.36
C LYS A 63 7.21 -8.57 -9.23
N LYS A 64 6.17 -9.24 -8.71
CA LYS A 64 5.35 -10.20 -9.46
C LYS A 64 4.66 -9.53 -10.65
N LEU A 65 4.05 -8.37 -10.43
CA LEU A 65 3.41 -7.59 -11.50
C LEU A 65 4.41 -7.21 -12.60
N ILE A 66 5.54 -6.59 -12.23
CA ILE A 66 6.59 -6.17 -13.17
C ILE A 66 7.13 -7.37 -13.96
N SER A 67 7.34 -8.50 -13.28
CA SER A 67 7.83 -9.73 -13.91
C SER A 67 6.86 -10.25 -14.97
N MET A 68 5.54 -10.22 -14.71
CA MET A 68 4.56 -10.62 -15.71
C MET A 68 4.51 -9.68 -16.92
N PHE A 69 4.74 -8.38 -16.73
CA PHE A 69 4.88 -7.46 -17.86
C PHE A 69 6.15 -7.72 -18.68
N ALA A 70 7.24 -8.16 -18.05
CA ALA A 70 8.43 -8.59 -18.78
C ALA A 70 8.17 -9.86 -19.62
N VAL A 71 7.43 -10.85 -19.06
CA VAL A 71 6.98 -12.04 -19.79
C VAL A 71 6.08 -11.64 -20.96
N LEU A 72 5.09 -10.76 -20.72
CA LEU A 72 4.17 -10.26 -21.74
C LEU A 72 4.93 -9.64 -22.93
N LYS A 73 5.93 -8.80 -22.66
CA LYS A 73 6.75 -8.20 -23.72
C LYS A 73 7.48 -9.25 -24.55
N LYS A 74 8.09 -10.24 -23.89
CA LYS A 74 8.81 -11.31 -24.59
C LYS A 74 7.87 -12.19 -25.42
N ALA A 75 6.69 -12.51 -24.89
CA ALA A 75 5.67 -13.29 -25.60
C ALA A 75 5.16 -12.56 -26.84
N LEU A 76 4.95 -11.24 -26.76
CA LEU A 76 4.60 -10.40 -27.92
C LEU A 76 5.68 -10.42 -29.00
N ASP A 77 6.96 -10.30 -28.61
CA ASP A 77 8.09 -10.33 -29.57
C ASP A 77 8.21 -11.68 -30.29
N GLN A 78 7.72 -12.76 -29.68
CA GLN A 78 7.73 -14.11 -30.22
C GLN A 78 6.41 -14.53 -30.88
N ASN A 79 5.41 -13.63 -30.89
CA ASN A 79 4.05 -13.91 -31.36
C ASN A 79 3.39 -15.13 -30.68
N ASP A 80 3.78 -15.42 -29.43
CA ASP A 80 3.20 -16.49 -28.61
C ASP A 80 1.97 -15.95 -27.88
N MET A 81 0.81 -16.05 -28.54
CA MET A 81 -0.43 -15.46 -28.03
C MET A 81 -1.01 -16.20 -26.82
N ILE A 82 -0.66 -17.48 -26.61
CA ILE A 82 -1.06 -18.23 -25.42
C ILE A 82 -0.29 -17.70 -24.21
N ALA A 83 1.03 -17.47 -24.36
CA ALA A 83 1.83 -16.85 -23.32
C ALA A 83 1.39 -15.40 -23.04
N VAL A 84 1.01 -14.63 -24.07
CA VAL A 84 0.42 -13.29 -23.91
C VAL A 84 -0.82 -13.33 -23.03
N GLN A 85 -1.78 -14.19 -23.37
CA GLN A 85 -3.03 -14.31 -22.60
C GLN A 85 -2.76 -14.73 -21.15
N THR A 86 -1.85 -15.69 -20.96
CA THR A 86 -1.47 -16.17 -19.62
C THR A 86 -0.83 -15.06 -18.79
N ALA A 87 0.13 -14.32 -19.35
CA ALA A 87 0.80 -13.21 -18.68
C ALA A 87 -0.20 -12.10 -18.32
N LEU A 88 -1.18 -11.80 -19.17
CA LEU A 88 -2.24 -10.83 -18.88
C LEU A 88 -3.13 -11.25 -17.71
N VAL A 89 -3.55 -12.52 -17.66
CA VAL A 89 -4.35 -13.04 -16.54
C VAL A 89 -3.57 -12.90 -15.22
N MET A 90 -2.30 -13.28 -15.22
CA MET A 90 -1.45 -13.18 -14.02
C MET A 90 -1.18 -11.73 -13.62
N ALA A 91 -0.87 -10.84 -14.58
CA ALA A 91 -0.68 -9.42 -14.31
C ALA A 91 -1.93 -8.79 -13.70
N ARG A 92 -3.13 -9.16 -14.18
CA ARG A 92 -4.41 -8.72 -13.60
C ARG A 92 -4.54 -9.17 -12.15
N ILE A 93 -4.17 -10.41 -11.82
CA ILE A 93 -4.24 -10.94 -10.45
C ILE A 93 -3.31 -10.13 -9.54
N TYR A 94 -2.05 -9.90 -9.93
CA TYR A 94 -1.12 -9.13 -9.10
C TYR A 94 -1.52 -7.66 -8.95
N ALA A 95 -2.10 -7.05 -9.99
CA ALA A 95 -2.67 -5.72 -9.88
C ALA A 95 -3.87 -5.67 -8.90
N MET A 96 -4.71 -6.71 -8.89
CA MET A 96 -5.81 -6.84 -7.93
C MET A 96 -5.29 -7.02 -6.50
N ASN A 97 -4.23 -7.79 -6.29
CA ASN A 97 -3.61 -7.93 -4.97
C ASN A 97 -3.06 -6.60 -4.46
N LEU A 98 -2.39 -5.83 -5.32
CA LEU A 98 -1.91 -4.48 -4.97
C LEU A 98 -3.07 -3.56 -4.60
N ARG A 99 -4.19 -3.62 -5.33
CA ARG A 99 -5.40 -2.89 -4.95
C ARG A 99 -5.88 -3.33 -3.57
N ASN A 100 -6.02 -4.63 -3.33
CA ASN A 100 -6.51 -5.16 -2.06
C ASN A 100 -5.60 -4.77 -0.88
N PHE A 101 -4.28 -4.70 -1.09
CA PHE A 101 -3.34 -4.20 -0.09
C PHE A 101 -3.67 -2.77 0.36
N PHE A 102 -3.92 -1.85 -0.60
CA PHE A 102 -4.29 -0.48 -0.27
C PHE A 102 -5.71 -0.36 0.28
N ASP A 103 -6.66 -1.16 -0.24
CA ASP A 103 -8.02 -1.24 0.28
C ASP A 103 -7.99 -1.70 1.75
N GLY A 104 -7.12 -2.64 2.13
CA GLY A 104 -6.95 -3.08 3.51
C GLY A 104 -6.48 -1.98 4.46
N ILE A 105 -5.53 -1.13 4.02
CA ILE A 105 -5.12 0.06 4.80
C ILE A 105 -6.30 1.02 4.98
N PHE A 106 -7.07 1.25 3.92
CA PHE A 106 -8.23 2.13 3.94
C PHE A 106 -9.32 1.60 4.89
N GLU A 107 -9.65 0.32 4.83
CA GLU A 107 -10.67 -0.31 5.67
C GLU A 107 -10.30 -0.24 7.17
N ASP A 108 -9.03 -0.43 7.51
CA ASP A 108 -8.57 -0.29 8.90
C ASP A 108 -8.63 1.16 9.40
N ILE A 109 -8.31 2.13 8.53
CA ILE A 109 -8.48 3.56 8.84
C ILE A 109 -9.96 3.87 9.10
N GLU A 110 -10.87 3.36 8.27
CA GLU A 110 -12.32 3.54 8.46
C GLU A 110 -12.79 2.91 9.77
N MET A 111 -12.37 1.68 10.05
CA MET A 111 -12.73 0.96 11.28
C MET A 111 -12.30 1.71 12.54
N ILE A 112 -11.07 2.25 12.56
CA ILE A 112 -10.53 2.96 13.73
C ILE A 112 -11.08 4.39 13.80
N GLY A 113 -11.09 5.10 12.68
CA GLY A 113 -11.43 6.53 12.61
C GLY A 113 -12.92 6.85 12.80
N TRP A 114 -13.80 5.88 12.57
CA TRP A 114 -15.26 6.05 12.70
C TRP A 114 -15.87 5.16 13.78
N THR A 115 -15.05 4.66 14.71
CA THR A 115 -15.55 3.93 15.88
C THR A 115 -16.36 4.83 16.81
N ASP A 116 -17.39 4.27 17.45
CA ASP A 116 -18.17 4.92 18.51
C ASP A 116 -17.50 4.86 19.89
N ARG A 117 -16.36 4.15 19.98
CA ARG A 117 -15.57 3.96 21.21
C ARG A 117 -14.63 5.12 21.53
N TYR A 118 -14.53 6.09 20.63
CA TYR A 118 -13.68 7.26 20.76
C TYR A 118 -14.42 8.52 20.30
N ASP A 119 -14.44 9.54 21.14
CA ASP A 119 -15.06 10.83 20.82
C ASP A 119 -14.05 11.73 20.11
N TRP A 120 -14.03 11.65 18.77
CA TRP A 120 -13.15 12.47 17.96
C TRP A 120 -13.51 13.96 18.10
N PRO A 121 -12.51 14.84 18.30
CA PRO A 121 -12.78 16.27 18.33
C PRO A 121 -13.32 16.74 16.97
N LYS A 122 -14.27 17.67 17.00
CA LYS A 122 -14.71 18.36 15.78
C LYS A 122 -13.55 19.13 15.18
N ILE A 123 -13.34 19.00 13.88
CA ILE A 123 -12.34 19.78 13.14
C ILE A 123 -12.89 21.20 12.94
N PRO A 124 -12.21 22.27 13.42
CA PRO A 124 -12.60 23.66 13.15
C PRO A 124 -12.55 24.00 11.66
N GLU A 125 -13.36 24.95 11.20
CA GLU A 125 -13.43 25.36 9.77
C GLU A 125 -12.09 25.89 9.23
N ASP A 126 -11.31 26.56 10.07
CA ASP A 126 -10.02 27.18 9.74
C ASP A 126 -8.80 26.37 10.19
N TYR A 127 -9.00 25.13 10.65
CA TYR A 127 -7.92 24.28 11.11
C TYR A 127 -6.88 24.03 10.02
N LYS A 128 -5.62 24.24 10.37
CA LYS A 128 -4.45 23.89 9.58
C LYS A 128 -3.57 22.97 10.40
N ILE A 129 -2.97 21.99 9.73
CA ILE A 129 -1.93 21.16 10.36
C ILE A 129 -0.79 22.09 10.79
N PRO A 130 -0.38 22.09 12.07
CA PRO A 130 0.68 22.96 12.54
C PRO A 130 2.03 22.72 11.85
N ASP A 131 2.78 23.81 11.60
CA ASP A 131 4.07 23.79 10.87
C ASP A 131 5.11 22.85 11.48
N HIS A 132 5.10 22.68 12.80
CA HIS A 132 6.08 21.83 13.50
C HIS A 132 5.95 20.33 13.16
N TYR A 133 4.86 19.92 12.51
CA TYR A 133 4.72 18.56 11.96
C TYR A 133 5.40 18.39 10.59
N ASN A 134 6.02 19.44 10.03
CA ASN A 134 6.71 19.44 8.74
C ASN A 134 5.87 18.87 7.58
N TYR A 135 4.54 19.03 7.66
CA TYR A 135 3.65 18.64 6.58
C TYR A 135 3.99 19.48 5.35
N PRO A 136 4.22 18.88 4.17
CA PRO A 136 4.60 19.64 3.00
C PRO A 136 3.45 20.58 2.63
N GLU A 137 3.61 21.87 2.94
CA GLU A 137 2.71 22.90 2.44
C GLU A 137 2.67 22.79 0.91
N LYS A 138 1.47 22.58 0.36
CA LYS A 138 1.26 22.72 -1.07
C LYS A 138 1.68 24.15 -1.46
N LYS A 139 2.80 24.27 -2.17
CA LYS A 139 3.04 25.41 -3.05
C LYS A 139 2.22 25.23 -4.33
#